data_AF-Q1LCS9-F1
#
_entry.id   AF-Q1LCS9-F1
#
_cell.length_a   1.000
_cell.length_b   1.000
_cell.length_c   1.000
_cell.angle_alpha   90.00
_cell.angle_beta   90.00
_cell.angle_gamma   90.00
#
_symmetry.space_group_name_H-M   'P 1'
#
loop_
_entity.id
_entity.type
_entity.pdbx_description
1 polymer ?
#
loop_
_entity_poly.entity_id
_entity_poly.type
_entity_poly.pdbx_seq_one_letter_code
_entity_poly.pdbx_strand_id
1 'polypeptide(L)'
;MPHGLRAELHRSGMLVAELAAAQQQATVMRAGASGMLRIGTLSGSTSLPHGIVELRRRMPNVFVQIREAQASQLIADLLLGEIDCIVGGARAR
;
A
#
# COMPACT_ATOMS: atom_id res chain seq x y z
N MET A 1 -23.55 18.37 21.10
CA MET A 1 -22.40 17.46 21.26
C MET A 1 -22.20 16.62 19.99
N PRO A 2 -21.62 17.13 18.88
CA PRO A 2 -21.45 16.35 17.64
C PRO A 2 -20.06 15.70 17.46
N HIS A 3 -19.16 15.79 18.46
CA HIS A 3 -17.78 15.27 18.36
C HIS A 3 -17.68 13.74 18.53
N GLY A 4 -18.66 13.12 19.20
CA GLY A 4 -18.63 11.68 19.52
C GLY A 4 -18.77 10.78 18.30
N LEU A 5 -19.68 11.11 17.38
CA LEU A 5 -19.94 10.29 16.19
C LEU A 5 -18.73 10.26 15.23
N ARG A 6 -18.01 11.37 15.10
CA ARG A 6 -16.80 11.43 14.26
C ARG A 6 -15.65 10.60 14.87
N ALA A 7 -15.49 10.65 16.18
CA ALA A 7 -14.50 9.85 16.87
C ALA A 7 -14.80 8.34 16.75
N GLU A 8 -16.07 7.96 16.85
CA GLU A 8 -16.51 6.57 16.74
C GLU A 8 -16.35 6.01 15.32
N LEU A 9 -16.70 6.80 14.30
CA LEU A 9 -16.49 6.43 12.89
C LEU A 9 -15.01 6.29 12.55
N HIS A 10 -14.17 7.19 13.06
CA HIS A 10 -12.73 7.12 12.86
C HIS A 10 -12.13 5.85 13.50
N ARG A 11 -12.57 5.53 14.73
CA ARG A 11 -12.11 4.33 15.45
C ARG A 11 -12.56 3.04 14.75
N SER A 12 -13.80 2.99 14.29
CA SER A 12 -14.31 1.88 13.47
C SER A 12 -13.51 1.71 12.17
N GLY A 13 -13.16 2.81 11.51
CA GLY A 13 -12.32 2.78 10.30
C GLY A 13 -10.93 2.18 10.56
N MET A 14 -10.30 2.56 11.66
CA MET A 14 -9.00 2.00 12.06
C MET A 14 -9.07 0.50 12.33
N LEU A 15 -10.10 0.04 13.04
CA LEU A 15 -10.29 -1.38 13.34
C LEU A 15 -10.50 -2.22 12.07
N VAL A 16 -11.25 -1.69 11.11
CA VAL A 16 -11.45 -2.34 9.80
C VAL A 16 -10.13 -2.41 9.02
N ALA A 17 -9.34 -1.35 9.03
CA ALA A 17 -8.03 -1.33 8.38
C ALA A 17 -7.05 -2.33 9.01
N GLU A 18 -7.01 -2.42 10.34
CA GLU A 18 -6.19 -3.43 11.04
C GLU A 18 -6.62 -4.86 10.71
N LEU A 19 -7.94 -5.12 10.66
CA LEU A 19 -8.44 -6.44 10.28
C LEU A 19 -8.06 -6.81 8.84
N ALA A 20 -8.19 -5.85 7.91
CA ALA A 20 -7.81 -6.05 6.51
C ALA A 20 -6.31 -6.33 6.39
N ALA A 21 -5.46 -5.61 7.14
CA ALA A 21 -4.02 -5.85 7.19
C ALA A 21 -3.68 -7.24 7.73
N ALA A 22 -4.32 -7.67 8.83
CA ALA A 22 -4.12 -8.99 9.42
C ALA A 22 -4.54 -10.13 8.47
N GLN A 23 -5.66 -9.97 7.77
CA GLN A 23 -6.12 -10.94 6.77
C GLN A 23 -5.16 -11.03 5.58
N GLN A 24 -4.59 -9.90 5.17
CA GLN A 24 -3.59 -9.86 4.11
C GLN A 24 -2.30 -10.57 4.55
N GLN A 25 -1.82 -10.33 5.77
CA GLN A 25 -0.66 -11.02 6.33
C GLN A 25 -0.88 -12.53 6.39
N ALA A 26 -2.05 -12.98 6.83
CA ALA A 26 -2.38 -14.41 6.85
C ALA A 26 -2.44 -15.04 5.44
N THR A 27 -2.87 -14.28 4.43
CA THR A 27 -2.93 -14.74 3.03
C THR A 27 -1.54 -14.85 2.42
N VAL A 28 -0.68 -13.88 2.70
CA VAL A 28 0.74 -13.90 2.35
C VAL A 28 1.45 -15.10 2.98
N MET A 29 1.26 -15.31 4.29
CA MET A 29 1.83 -16.46 5.00
C MET A 29 1.36 -17.79 4.42
N ARG A 30 0.05 -17.92 4.09
CA ARG A 30 -0.51 -19.13 3.48
C ARG A 30 -0.01 -19.39 2.06
N ALA A 31 0.31 -18.34 1.29
CA ALA A 31 0.83 -18.46 -0.06
C ALA A 31 2.33 -18.81 -0.12
N GLY A 32 3.01 -18.96 1.03
CA GLY A 32 4.47 -19.07 1.08
C GLY A 32 5.19 -17.79 0.64
N ALA A 33 4.43 -16.70 0.51
CA ALA A 33 4.90 -15.36 0.20
C ALA A 33 5.52 -14.73 1.43
N SER A 34 6.68 -14.08 1.29
CA SER A 34 7.35 -13.43 2.43
C SER A 34 6.79 -12.02 2.73
N GLY A 35 5.79 -11.55 1.98
CA GLY A 35 5.23 -10.21 2.11
C GLY A 35 4.24 -9.86 1.01
N MET A 36 3.30 -8.95 1.32
CA MET A 36 2.55 -8.16 0.35
C MET A 36 3.11 -6.74 0.39
N LEU A 37 3.35 -6.14 -0.78
CA LEU A 37 3.77 -4.75 -0.90
C LEU A 37 2.79 -4.00 -1.82
N ARG A 38 2.07 -3.04 -1.25
CA ARG A 38 1.10 -2.17 -1.93
C ARG A 38 1.77 -0.85 -2.28
N ILE A 39 2.01 -0.63 -3.56
CA ILE A 39 2.74 0.53 -4.07
C ILE A 39 1.78 1.49 -4.75
N GLY A 40 1.74 2.73 -4.27
CA GLY A 40 1.14 3.85 -4.97
C GLY A 40 2.10 4.42 -6.01
N THR A 41 1.63 4.73 -7.22
CA THR A 41 2.43 5.41 -8.25
C THR A 41 1.65 6.54 -8.90
N LEU A 42 2.38 7.60 -9.24
CA LEU A 42 1.88 8.65 -10.11
C LEU A 42 1.80 8.13 -11.55
N SER A 43 0.86 8.67 -12.32
CA SER A 43 0.73 8.38 -13.75
C SER A 43 2.01 8.71 -14.51
N GLY A 44 2.46 7.79 -15.36
CA GLY A 44 3.64 7.96 -16.20
C GLY A 44 4.99 7.64 -15.54
N SER A 45 5.01 7.04 -14.34
CA SER A 45 6.25 6.55 -13.73
C SER A 45 6.82 5.34 -14.50
N THR A 46 7.98 5.49 -15.11
CA THR A 46 8.64 4.42 -15.89
C THR A 46 9.63 3.58 -15.07
N SER A 47 10.00 4.03 -13.86
CA SER A 47 11.00 3.34 -13.03
C SER A 47 10.44 2.15 -12.26
N LEU A 48 9.12 2.11 -12.04
CA LEU A 48 8.48 1.13 -11.18
C LEU A 48 8.62 -0.33 -11.69
N PRO A 49 8.41 -0.65 -12.98
CA PRO A 49 8.58 -2.01 -13.47
C PRO A 49 9.98 -2.58 -13.23
N HIS A 50 11.03 -1.78 -13.45
CA HIS A 50 12.41 -2.19 -13.21
C HIS A 50 12.66 -2.45 -11.71
N GLY A 51 12.17 -1.56 -10.83
CA GLY A 51 12.25 -1.76 -9.39
C GLY A 51 11.57 -3.05 -8.93
N ILE A 52 10.43 -3.41 -9.52
CA ILE A 52 9.71 -4.66 -9.20
C ILE A 52 10.50 -5.89 -9.63
N VAL A 53 11.14 -5.87 -10.80
CA VAL A 53 12.00 -6.98 -11.24
C VAL A 53 13.13 -7.23 -10.24
N GLU A 54 13.82 -6.17 -9.81
CA GLU A 54 14.89 -6.27 -8.80
C GLU A 54 14.36 -6.71 -7.43
N LEU A 55 13.18 -6.23 -7.03
CA LEU A 55 12.53 -6.65 -5.79
C LEU A 55 12.23 -8.16 -5.81
N ARG A 56 11.67 -8.68 -6.90
CA ARG A 56 11.36 -10.11 -7.04
C ARG A 56 12.61 -10.97 -7.13
N ARG A 57 13.73 -10.46 -7.64
CA ARG A 57 15.02 -11.18 -7.58
C ARG A 57 15.50 -11.40 -6.14
N ARG A 58 15.30 -10.40 -5.26
CA ARG A 58 15.71 -10.47 -3.84
C ARG A 58 14.67 -11.18 -2.96
N MET A 59 13.40 -11.06 -3.32
CA MET A 59 12.25 -11.60 -2.59
C MET A 59 11.32 -12.34 -3.57
N PRO A 60 11.63 -13.61 -3.93
CA PRO A 60 10.96 -14.33 -5.03
C PRO A 60 9.45 -14.46 -4.85
N ASN A 61 9.01 -14.58 -3.60
CA ASN A 61 7.61 -14.83 -3.27
C ASN A 61 6.88 -13.56 -2.83
N VAL A 62 7.45 -12.36 -3.00
CA VAL A 62 6.73 -11.13 -2.66
C VAL A 62 5.58 -10.91 -3.65
N PHE A 63 4.39 -10.60 -3.12
CA PHE A 63 3.29 -10.13 -3.94
C PHE A 63 3.31 -8.61 -3.98
N VAL A 64 3.24 -8.04 -5.19
CA VAL A 64 3.24 -6.59 -5.39
C VAL A 64 1.90 -6.18 -5.97
N GLN A 65 1.20 -5.28 -5.29
CA GLN A 65 -0.02 -4.65 -5.79
C GLN A 65 0.30 -3.19 -6.13
N ILE A 66 -0.05 -2.75 -7.34
CA ILE A 66 0.22 -1.39 -7.80
C ILE A 66 -1.10 -0.63 -7.90
N ARG A 67 -1.16 0.58 -7.35
CA ARG A 67 -2.28 1.51 -7.51
C ARG A 67 -1.80 2.81 -8.13
N GLU A 68 -2.38 3.16 -9.28
CA GLU A 68 -2.13 4.43 -9.95
C GLU A 68 -3.20 5.45 -9.55
N ALA A 69 -2.80 6.61 -9.06
CA ALA A 69 -3.71 7.70 -8.71
C ALA A 69 -2.98 9.06 -8.67
N GLN A 70 -3.77 10.12 -8.47
CA GLN A 70 -3.23 11.46 -8.22
C GLN A 70 -2.55 11.54 -6.85
N ALA A 71 -1.57 12.45 -6.70
CA ALA A 71 -0.76 12.58 -5.49
C ALA A 71 -1.59 12.76 -4.21
N SER A 72 -2.66 13.57 -4.25
CA SER A 72 -3.54 13.79 -3.10
C SER A 72 -4.23 12.50 -2.63
N GLN A 73 -4.70 11.67 -3.56
CA GLN A 73 -5.32 10.39 -3.24
C GLN A 73 -4.28 9.40 -2.68
N LEU A 74 -3.10 9.31 -3.29
CA LEU A 74 -2.05 8.43 -2.81
C LEU A 74 -1.60 8.80 -1.39
N ILE A 75 -1.47 10.09 -1.09
CA ILE A 75 -1.15 10.57 0.26
C ILE A 75 -2.25 10.17 1.25
N ALA A 76 -3.52 10.38 0.90
CA ALA A 76 -4.63 9.98 1.76
C ALA A 76 -4.62 8.47 2.02
N ASP A 77 -4.40 7.68 0.98
CA ASP A 77 -4.37 6.23 1.09
C ASP A 77 -3.17 5.72 1.91
N LEU A 78 -2.02 6.39 1.82
CA LEU A 78 -0.85 6.07 2.64
C LEU A 78 -1.13 6.34 4.12
N LEU A 79 -1.77 7.47 4.43
CA LEU A 79 -2.18 7.82 5.80
C LEU A 79 -3.23 6.85 6.37
N LEU A 80 -4.10 6.30 5.50
CA LEU A 80 -5.08 5.29 5.86
C LEU A 80 -4.49 3.87 5.93
N GLY A 81 -3.23 3.67 5.52
CA GLY A 81 -2.59 2.35 5.49
C GLY A 81 -3.07 1.45 4.35
N GLU A 82 -3.70 2.01 3.32
CA GLU A 82 -4.19 1.31 2.13
C GLU A 82 -3.09 1.03 1.09
N ILE A 83 -1.97 1.76 1.18
CA ILE A 83 -0.70 1.47 0.51
C ILE A 83 0.44 1.57 1.51
N ASP A 84 1.55 0.89 1.22
CA ASP A 84 2.73 0.83 2.08
C ASP A 84 3.76 1.90 1.71
N CYS A 85 3.79 2.32 0.43
CA CYS A 85 4.67 3.38 -0.04
C CYS A 85 4.15 4.05 -1.32
N ILE A 86 4.70 5.23 -1.62
CA ILE A 86 4.49 5.93 -2.89
C ILE A 86 5.81 5.98 -3.64
N VAL A 87 5.82 5.55 -4.90
CA VAL A 87 6.97 5.66 -5.80
C VAL A 87 6.66 6.70 -6.87
N GLY A 88 7.39 7.80 -6.83
CA GLY A 88 7.37 8.84 -7.86
C GLY A 88 8.63 8.78 -8.71
N GLY A 89 8.52 9.19 -9.98
CA GLY A 89 9.68 9.30 -10.87
C GLY A 89 10.63 10.39 -10.37
N ALA A 90 11.74 10.02 -9.75
CA ALA A 90 12.92 10.86 -9.75
C ALA A 90 13.58 10.70 -11.13
N ARG A 91 13.66 11.77 -11.92
CA ARG A 91 14.66 11.81 -12.99
C ARG A 91 16.02 11.72 -12.32
N ALA A 92 16.63 10.54 -12.32
CA ALA A 92 18.06 10.41 -12.05
C ALA A 92 18.77 10.98 -13.29
N ARG A 93 19.37 12.16 -13.14
CA ARG A 93 20.26 12.74 -14.14
C ARG A 93 21.69 12.33 -13.84
#